data_AF-W1XST0-F1
#
_entry.id   AF-W1XST0-F1
#
_cell.length_a   1.000
_cell.length_b   1.000
_cell.length_c   1.000
_cell.angle_alpha   90.00
_cell.angle_beta   90.00
_cell.angle_gamma   90.00
#
_symmetry.space_group_name_H-M   'P 1'
#
loop_
_entity.id
_entity.type
_entity.pdbx_description
1 polymer ?
#
loop_
_entity_poly.entity_id
_entity_poly.type
_entity_poly.pdbx_seq_one_letter_code
_entity_poly.pdbx_strand_id
1 'polypeptide(L)' 'RDMGVGLSVDDFGTGFSGLSRLVSLPVTEIKIDKSFVDRCLTEKRILALLEAITSIGQSLNLTVVAEGVETKE' A
#
# COMPACT_ATOMS: atom_id res chain seq x y z
N ARG A 1 4.73 9.79 -19.14
CA ARG A 1 3.33 9.58 -18.67
C ARG A 1 2.37 9.85 -19.83
N ASP A 2 2.82 9.59 -21.05
CA ASP A 2 2.33 10.33 -22.23
C ASP A 2 1.05 9.70 -22.79
N MET A 3 0.72 8.51 -22.30
CA MET A 3 -0.51 7.77 -22.60
C MET A 3 -1.60 7.96 -21.52
N GLY A 4 -1.36 8.76 -20.46
CA GLY A 4 -2.33 8.98 -19.39
C GLY A 4 -2.55 7.79 -18.43
N VAL A 5 -1.70 6.76 -18.48
CA VAL A 5 -1.77 5.57 -17.62
C VAL A 5 -0.95 5.73 -16.34
N GLY A 6 -1.45 5.13 -15.25
CA GLY A 6 -0.77 5.04 -13.96
C GLY A 6 -0.04 3.71 -13.77
N LEU A 7 0.91 3.67 -12.84
CA LEU A 7 1.64 2.46 -12.44
C LEU A 7 1.33 2.15 -10.98
N SER A 8 0.88 0.92 -10.72
CA SER A 8 0.58 0.44 -9.37
C SER A 8 1.63 -0.56 -8.89
N VAL A 9 1.92 -0.54 -7.59
CA VAL A 9 2.76 -1.56 -6.93
C VAL A 9 1.84 -2.51 -6.18
N ASP A 10 1.86 -3.78 -6.59
CA ASP A 10 1.09 -4.85 -5.96
C ASP A 10 1.81 -5.48 -4.77
N ASP A 11 1.04 -6.16 -3.91
CA ASP A 11 1.50 -6.88 -2.72
C ASP A 11 2.36 -6.06 -1.75
N PHE A 12 2.05 -4.77 -1.60
CA PHE A 12 2.86 -3.85 -0.81
C PHE A 12 2.81 -4.20 0.68
N GLY A 13 3.98 -4.47 1.25
CA GLY A 13 4.15 -4.87 2.65
C GLY A 13 4.71 -6.28 2.84
N THR A 14 4.61 -7.15 1.83
CA THR A 14 5.05 -8.57 1.92
C THR A 14 6.59 -8.77 1.86
N GLY A 15 7.39 -7.70 1.70
CA GLY A 15 8.86 -7.77 1.66
C GLY A 15 9.60 -6.43 1.71
N PHE A 16 10.94 -6.47 1.78
CA PHE A 16 11.83 -5.29 1.88
C PHE A 16 11.85 -4.40 0.62
N SER A 17 11.37 -4.89 -0.52
CA SER A 17 11.50 -4.26 -1.84
C SER A 17 10.41 -3.22 -2.17
N GLY A 18 9.39 -3.07 -1.32
CA GLY A 18 8.29 -2.13 -1.58
C GLY A 18 8.74 -0.67 -1.63
N LEU A 19 9.46 -0.20 -0.61
CA LEU A 19 9.84 1.21 -0.47
C LEU A 19 10.83 1.69 -1.53
N SER A 20 11.82 0.87 -1.89
CA SER A 20 12.80 1.24 -2.93
C SER A 20 12.17 1.34 -4.32
N ARG A 21 11.11 0.57 -4.60
CA ARG A 21 10.31 0.69 -5.82
C ARG A 21 9.58 2.03 -5.90
N LEU A 22 9.09 2.58 -4.78
CA LEU A 22 8.43 3.89 -4.76
C LEU A 22 9.37 5.03 -5.18
N VAL A 23 10.66 4.89 -4.88
CA VAL A 23 11.68 5.90 -5.22
C VAL A 23 12.18 5.75 -6.65
N SER A 24 12.29 4.50 -7.14
CA SER A 24 12.91 4.21 -8.43
C SER A 24 11.94 4.21 -9.61
N LEU A 25 10.62 4.11 -9.35
CA LEU A 25 9.59 4.03 -10.38
C LEU A 25 8.58 5.18 -10.22
N PRO A 26 8.03 5.71 -11.33
CA PRO A 26 7.02 6.77 -11.30
C PRO A 26 5.63 6.21 -10.96
N VAL A 27 5.53 5.53 -9.81
CA VAL A 27 4.30 4.91 -9.31
C VAL A 27 3.26 5.97 -8.99
N THR A 28 1.99 5.59 -9.10
CA THR A 28 0.84 6.44 -8.79
C THR A 28 -0.08 5.79 -7.77
N GLU A 29 0.09 4.49 -7.54
CA GLU A 29 -0.75 3.69 -6.65
C GLU A 29 0.07 2.62 -5.93
N ILE A 30 -0.36 2.31 -4.71
CA ILE A 30 0.11 1.21 -3.88
C ILE A 30 -1.09 0.36 -3.48
N LYS A 31 -0.99 -0.96 -3.65
CA LYS A 31 -2.00 -1.94 -3.23
C LYS A 31 -1.46 -2.71 -2.02
N ILE A 32 -2.19 -2.62 -0.90
CA ILE A 32 -1.88 -3.29 0.35
C ILE A 32 -2.52 -4.68 0.31
N ASP A 33 -1.69 -5.70 0.40
CA ASP A 33 -2.13 -7.10 0.33
C ASP A 33 -3.15 -7.46 1.43
N LYS A 34 -4.11 -8.32 1.07
CA LYS A 34 -5.18 -8.81 1.95
C LYS A 34 -4.64 -9.39 3.26
N SER A 35 -3.48 -10.05 3.26
CA SER A 35 -2.93 -10.64 4.49
C SER A 35 -2.66 -9.61 5.59
N PHE A 36 -2.35 -8.36 5.24
CA PHE A 36 -2.21 -7.29 6.22
C PHE A 36 -3.56 -6.72 6.66
N VAL A 37 -4.49 -6.58 5.71
CA VAL A 37 -5.86 -6.10 5.97
C VAL A 37 -6.57 -7.02 6.96
N ASP A 38 -6.54 -8.33 6.74
CA ASP A 38 -7.19 -9.32 7.61
C ASP A 38 -6.62 -9.31 9.05
N ARG A 39 -5.35 -8.95 9.21
CA ARG A 39 -4.63 -8.99 10.50
C ARG A 39 -4.68 -7.66 11.26
N CYS A 40 -5.01 -6.55 10.61
CA CYS A 40 -4.91 -5.22 11.21
C CYS A 40 -5.89 -5.00 12.38
N LEU A 41 -7.03 -5.69 12.38
CA LEU A 41 -8.04 -5.61 13.44
C LEU A 41 -7.61 -6.28 14.75
N THR A 42 -6.72 -7.28 14.67
CA THR A 42 -6.30 -8.08 15.83
C THR A 42 -4.86 -7.82 16.25
N GLU A 43 -4.02 -7.35 15.32
CA GLU A 43 -2.59 -7.14 15.56
C GLU A 43 -2.21 -5.65 15.48
N LYS A 44 -2.03 -5.03 16.66
CA LYS A 44 -1.63 -3.61 16.77
C LYS A 44 -0.38 -3.24 15.97
N ARG A 45 0.57 -4.18 15.85
CA ARG A 45 1.80 -3.96 15.08
C ARG A 45 1.52 -3.87 13.58
N ILE A 46 0.57 -4.65 13.08
CA ILE A 46 0.13 -4.59 11.68
C ILE A 46 -0.64 -3.30 11.43
N LEU A 47 -1.52 -2.90 12.35
CA LEU A 47 -2.23 -1.62 12.26
C LEU A 47 -1.25 -0.44 12.15
N ALA A 48 -0.26 -0.37 13.05
CA ALA A 48 0.76 0.69 13.02
C ALA A 48 1.60 0.68 11.73
N LEU A 49 1.84 -0.50 11.15
CA LEU A 49 2.51 -0.62 9.85
C LEU A 49 1.62 -0.05 8.74
N LEU A 50 0.32 -0.38 8.71
CA LEU A 50 -0.62 0.15 7.71
C LEU A 50 -0.77 1.68 7.80
N GLU A 51 -0.79 2.23 9.01
CA GLU A 51 -0.79 3.68 9.24
C GLU A 51 0.47 4.33 8.66
N ALA A 52 1.65 3.74 8.90
CA ALA A 52 2.92 4.24 8.36
C ALA A 52 2.94 4.18 6.82
N ILE A 53 2.49 3.06 6.23
CA ILE A 53 2.39 2.90 4.77
C ILE A 53 1.45 3.94 4.17
N THR A 54 0.29 4.14 4.80
CA THR A 54 -0.71 5.14 4.35
C THR A 54 -0.13 6.55 4.39
N SER A 55 0.58 6.89 5.47
CA SER A 55 1.27 8.18 5.62
C SER A 55 2.35 8.40 4.55
N ILE A 56 3.13 7.37 4.21
CA ILE A 56 4.10 7.42 3.11
C ILE A 56 3.40 7.66 1.78
N GLY A 57 2.32 6.91 1.49
CA GLY A 57 1.54 7.08 0.28
C GLY A 57 0.99 8.50 0.13
N GLN A 58 0.39 9.05 1.19
CA GLN A 58 -0.08 10.44 1.21
C GLN A 58 1.04 11.45 0.97
N SER A 59 2.19 11.27 1.65
CA SER A 59 3.34 12.16 1.51
C SER A 59 3.93 12.18 0.10
N LEU A 60 3.83 11.05 -0.61
CA LEU A 60 4.27 10.89 -2.00
C LEU A 60 3.17 11.17 -3.02
N ASN A 61 1.99 11.60 -2.57
CA ASN A 61 0.80 11.84 -3.41
C ASN A 61 0.41 10.62 -4.25
N LEU A 62 0.45 9.44 -3.63
CA LEU A 62 0.07 8.15 -4.19
C LEU A 62 -1.33 7.76 -3.72
N THR A 63 -2.06 7.07 -4.59
CA THR A 63 -3.30 6.38 -4.20
C THR A 63 -2.91 5.15 -3.38
N VAL A 64 -3.59 4.92 -2.26
CA VAL A 64 -3.38 3.73 -1.42
C VAL A 64 -4.68 2.94 -1.42
N VAL A 65 -4.60 1.68 -1.83
CA VAL A 65 -5.73 0.76 -1.95
C VAL A 65 -5.51 -0.42 -1.01
N ALA A 66 -6.49 -0.73 -0.17
CA ALA A 66 -6.51 -1.94 0.63
C ALA A 66 -7.23 -3.06 -0.14
N GLU A 67 -6.60 -4.21 -0.29
CA GLU A 67 -7.15 -5.32 -1.06
C GLU A 67 -7.86 -6.35 -0.18
N GLY A 68 -8.82 -7.06 -0.78
CA GLY A 68 -9.46 -8.19 -0.13
C GLY A 68 -10.31 -7.83 1.10
N VAL A 69 -10.81 -6.59 1.18
CA VAL A 69 -11.77 -6.16 2.21
C VAL A 69 -13.09 -6.90 1.99
N GLU A 70 -13.45 -7.76 2.94
CA GLU A 70 -14.65 -8.62 2.87
C GLU A 70 -15.69 -8.27 3.95
N THR A 71 -15.32 -7.43 4.91
CA THR A 71 -16.11 -7.06 6.08
C THR A 71 -16.33 -5.55 6.14
N LYS A 72 -17.27 -5.09 6.98
CA LYS A 72 -17.63 -3.65 7.08
C LYS A 72 -16.96 -2.93 8.25
N GLU A 73 -16.57 -3.70 9.26
CA GLU A 73 -15.73 -3.31 10.39
C GLU A 73 -14.45 -2.64 9.91
#